data_AF-A0A533YNA2-F1
#
_entry.id   AF-A0A533YNA2-F1
#
_cell.length_a   1.000
_cell.length_b   1.000
_cell.length_c   1.000
_cell.angle_alpha   90.00
_cell.angle_beta   90.00
_cell.angle_gamma   90.00
#
_symmetry.space_group_name_H-M   'P 1'
#
loop_
_entity.id
_entity.type
_entity.pdbx_description
1 polymer ?
#
loop_
_entity_poly.entity_id
_entity_poly.type
_entity_poly.pdbx_seq_one_letter_code
_entity_poly.pdbx_strand_id
1 'polypeptide(L)' 'MSRIDDLKAEIERLPSEEFTELFRWLSEKDWEKWDNQIVADSQAGRLDFLIREAHEEKAKGRLKDL' A
#
# COMPACT_ATOMS: atom_id res chain seq x y z
N MET A 1 -22.39 -22.23 2.49
CA MET A 1 -21.36 -21.37 1.87
C MET A 1 -21.05 -20.25 2.84
N SER A 2 -19.81 -19.75 2.86
CA SER A 2 -19.51 -18.58 3.67
C SER A 2 -19.96 -17.32 2.94
N ARG A 3 -20.24 -16.25 3.69
CA ARG A 3 -20.55 -14.93 3.12
C ARG A 3 -19.50 -14.45 2.11
N ILE A 4 -18.24 -14.85 2.30
CA ILE A 4 -17.14 -14.50 1.40
C ILE A 4 -17.20 -15.28 0.10
N ASP A 5 -17.64 -16.54 0.13
CA ASP A 5 -17.76 -17.36 -1.08
C ASP A 5 -18.90 -16.84 -1.97
N ASP A 6 -20.03 -16.46 -1.36
CA ASP A 6 -21.16 -15.87 -2.08
C ASP A 6 -20.77 -14.54 -2.74
N LEU A 7 -20.05 -13.67 -2.03
CA LEU A 7 -19.57 -12.40 -2.56
C LEU A 7 -18.58 -12.60 -3.72
N LYS A 8 -17.67 -13.58 -3.63
CA LYS A 8 -16.75 -13.90 -4.74
C LYS A 8 -17.52 -14.32 -5.99
N ALA A 9 -18.54 -15.16 -5.83
CA ALA A 9 -19.37 -15.59 -6.95
C ALA A 9 -20.17 -14.44 -7.59
N GLU A 10 -20.58 -13.43 -6.80
CA GLU A 10 -21.19 -12.21 -7.32
C GLU A 10 -20.17 -11.34 -8.07
N ILE A 11 -18.97 -11.16 -7.52
CA ILE A 11 -17.89 -10.38 -8.15
C ILE A 11 -17.49 -10.98 -9.50
N GLU A 12 -17.39 -12.30 -9.61
CA GLU A 12 -17.07 -13.01 -10.85
C GLU A 12 -18.13 -12.83 -11.96
N ARG A 13 -19.35 -12.43 -11.59
CA ARG A 13 -20.46 -12.18 -12.53
C ARG A 13 -20.56 -10.72 -12.97
N LEU A 14 -19.77 -9.82 -12.37
CA LEU A 14 -19.83 -8.41 -12.69
C LEU A 14 -19.38 -8.13 -14.13
N PRO A 15 -20.02 -7.16 -14.82
CA PRO A 15 -19.47 -6.58 -16.04
C PRO A 15 -18.07 -5.99 -15.80
N SER A 16 -17.26 -5.94 -16.85
CA SER A 16 -15.86 -5.48 -16.74
C SER A 16 -15.73 -4.05 -16.19
N GLU A 17 -16.71 -3.18 -16.44
CA GLU A 17 -16.71 -1.79 -15.94
C GLU A 17 -16.93 -1.76 -14.42
N GLU A 18 -17.97 -2.43 -13.93
CA GLU A 18 -18.29 -2.55 -12.50
C GLU A 18 -17.16 -3.25 -11.73
N PHE A 19 -16.55 -4.28 -12.32
CA PHE A 19 -15.38 -4.94 -11.74
C PHE A 19 -14.18 -3.98 -11.59
N THR A 20 -13.95 -3.14 -12.61
CA THR A 20 -12.85 -2.15 -12.59
C THR A 20 -13.10 -1.08 -11.52
N GLU A 21 -14.34 -0.61 -11.40
CA GLU A 21 -14.73 0.33 -10.34
C GLU A 21 -14.54 -0.28 -8.94
N LEU A 22 -15.00 -1.53 -8.74
CA LEU A 22 -14.80 -2.25 -7.48
C LEU A 22 -13.32 -2.40 -7.14
N PHE A 23 -12.49 -2.79 -8.11
CA PHE A 23 -11.06 -2.96 -7.90
C PHE A 23 -10.38 -1.64 -7.52
N ARG A 24 -10.76 -0.54 -8.18
CA ARG A 24 -10.26 0.79 -7.85
C ARG A 24 -10.62 1.17 -6.41
N TRP A 25 -11.89 1.01 -6.02
CA TRP A 25 -12.35 1.32 -4.67
C TRP A 25 -11.63 0.49 -3.60
N LEU A 26 -11.44 -0.81 -3.83
CA LEU A 26 -10.68 -1.68 -2.93
C LEU A 26 -9.21 -1.23 -2.82
N SER A 27 -8.60 -0.88 -3.94
CA SER A 27 -7.21 -0.39 -3.98
C SER A 27 -7.08 0.90 -3.18
N GLU A 28 -7.98 1.87 -3.35
CA GLU A 28 -7.98 3.13 -2.59
C GLU A 28 -8.08 2.87 -1.07
N LYS A 29 -8.89 1.89 -0.65
CA LYS A 29 -9.00 1.48 0.76
C LYS A 29 -7.72 0.85 1.30
N ASP A 30 -7.02 0.06 0.49
CA ASP A 30 -5.76 -0.54 0.90
C ASP A 30 -4.62 0.49 0.93
N TRP A 31 -4.60 1.45 0.00
CA TRP A 31 -3.72 2.61 0.06
C TRP A 31 -3.92 3.43 1.34
N GLU A 32 -5.16 3.70 1.73
CA GLU A 32 -5.48 4.41 2.97
C GLU A 32 -4.96 3.67 4.22
N LYS A 33 -5.07 2.33 4.25
CA LYS A 33 -4.48 1.54 5.34
C LYS A 33 -2.96 1.58 5.33
N TRP A 34 -2.36 1.50 4.14
CA TRP A 34 -0.91 1.57 3.95
C TRP A 34 -0.35 2.91 4.45
N ASP A 35 -0.99 4.03 4.11
CA ASP A 35 -0.59 5.36 4.58
C ASP A 35 -0.62 5.42 6.11
N ASN A 36 -1.70 4.94 6.72
CA ASN A 36 -1.82 4.89 8.18
C ASN A 36 -0.74 4.01 8.82
N GLN A 37 -0.41 2.87 8.19
CA GLN A 37 0.63 1.98 8.67
C GLN A 37 2.02 2.63 8.58
N ILE A 38 2.34 3.29 7.47
CA ILE A 38 3.62 4.00 7.30
C ILE A 38 3.76 5.09 8.35
N VAL A 39 2.70 5.87 8.61
CA VAL A 39 2.71 6.89 9.66
C VAL A 39 2.98 6.26 11.03
N ALA A 40 2.27 5.17 11.37
CA ALA A 40 2.45 4.49 12.65
C ALA A 40 3.86 3.90 12.81
N ASP A 41 4.39 3.27 11.76
CA ASP A 41 5.73 2.67 11.77
C ASP A 41 6.82 3.74 11.83
N SER A 42 6.63 4.88 11.17
CA SER A 42 7.49 6.06 11.29
C SER A 42 7.50 6.61 12.72
N GLN A 43 6.33 6.78 13.33
CA GLN A 43 6.22 7.26 14.72
C GLN A 43 6.81 6.28 15.73
N ALA A 44 6.74 4.97 15.45
CA ALA A 44 7.35 3.92 16.26
C ALA A 44 8.87 3.77 16.05
N GLY A 45 9.49 4.56 15.16
CA GLY A 45 10.92 4.49 14.84
C GLY A 45 11.33 3.25 14.03
N ARG A 46 10.36 2.48 13.51
CA ARG A 46 10.65 1.26 12.73
C ARG A 46 11.29 1.57 11.38
N LEU A 47 11.09 2.79 10.88
CA LEU A 47 11.64 3.25 9.60
C LEU A 47 12.95 4.06 9.76
N ASP A 48 13.46 4.23 10.99
CA ASP A 48 14.67 5.03 11.25
C ASP A 48 15.94 4.48 10.57
N PHE A 49 15.95 3.18 10.26
CA PHE A 49 17.06 2.58 9.52
C PHE A 49 17.20 3.17 8.10
N LEU A 50 16.08 3.56 7.46
CA LEU A 50 16.09 4.18 6.14
C LEU A 50 16.72 5.58 6.20
N ILE A 51 16.43 6.34 7.27
CA ILE A 51 17.04 7.66 7.50
C ILE A 51 18.55 7.51 7.67
N ARG A 52 18.98 6.53 8.46
CA ARG A 52 20.41 6.24 8.67
C ARG A 52 21.10 5.85 7.37
N GLU A 53 20.50 4.95 6.61
CA GLU A 53 21.01 4.54 5.30
C GLU A 53 21.14 5.74 4.36
N ALA A 54 20.13 6.60 4.28
CA ALA A 54 20.20 7.82 3.48
C ALA A 54 21.37 8.74 3.89
N HIS A 55 21.63 8.89 5.19
CA HIS A 55 22.80 9.65 5.66
C HIS A 55 24.12 9.00 5.30
N GLU A 56 24.23 7.68 5.43
CA GLU A 56 25.45 6.93 5.07
C GLU A 56 25.75 7.01 3.57
N GLU A 57 24.73 6.84 2.73
CA GLU A 57 24.88 6.92 1.28
C GLU A 57 25.18 8.34 0.80
N LYS A 58 24.63 9.36 1.48
CA LYS A 58 25.01 10.77 1.29
C LYS A 58 26.49 10.99 1.59
N ALA A 59 26.97 10.47 2.73
CA ALA A 59 28.38 10.61 3.12
C ALA A 59 29.33 9.91 2.13
N LYS A 60 28.88 8.81 1.50
CA LYS A 60 29.63 8.07 0.48
C LYS A 60 29.54 8.69 -0.92
N GLY A 61 28.74 9.75 -1.10
CA GLY A 61 28.54 10.41 -2.39
C GLY A 61 27.82 9.54 -3.43
N ARG A 62 26.98 8.59 -2.97
CA ARG A 62 26.28 7.63 -3.85
C ARG A 62 24.81 7.97 -4.10
N LEU A 63 24.31 9.06 -3.52
CA LEU A 63 22.97 9.55 -3.82
C LEU A 63 22.91 10.09 -5.25
N LYS A 64 21.79 9.84 -5.92
CA LYS A 64 21.48 10.48 -7.20
C LYS A 64 21.05 11.92 -6.96
N ASP A 65 21.28 12.76 -7.97
CA ASP A 65 20.69 14.09 -8.03
C ASP A 65 19.16 13.99 -8.11
N LEU A 66 18.49 14.99 -7.55
CA LEU A 66 17.02 15.13 -7.50
C LEU A 66 16.45 15.59 -8.84
#